data_AF-A0A2E0ZP55-F1
#
_entry.id   AF-A0A2E0ZP55-F1
#
_cell.length_a   1.000
_cell.length_b   1.000
_cell.length_c   1.000
_cell.angle_alpha   90.00
_cell.angle_beta   90.00
_cell.angle_gamma   90.00
#
_symmetry.space_group_name_H-M   'P 1'
#
loop_
_entity.id
_entity.type
_entity.pdbx_description
1 polymer ?
#
loop_
_entity_poly.entity_id
_entity_poly.type
_entity_poly.pdbx_seq_one_letter_code
_entity_poly.pdbx_strand_id
1 'polypeptide(L)' 'MLHRLTAEELIDRLQSGEATAAEIGVAVKFLKDNGMDVSAEAETPVRDLAAIVPFSKAAGE' A
#
# COMPACT_ATOMS: atom_id res chain seq x y z
N MET A 1 1.92 -7.49 -18.58
CA MET A 1 0.56 -7.96 -18.89
C MET A 1 0.16 -9.18 -18.04
N LEU A 2 1.04 -10.17 -17.86
CA LEU A 2 0.76 -11.36 -17.03
C LEU A 2 0.53 -11.04 -15.53
N HIS A 3 1.31 -10.11 -14.96
CA HIS A 3 1.19 -9.69 -13.56
C HIS A 3 -0.20 -9.14 -13.20
N ARG A 4 -0.88 -8.51 -14.18
CA ARG A 4 -2.23 -7.96 -13.98
C ARG A 4 -3.27 -9.07 -13.83
N LEU A 5 -3.24 -10.06 -14.72
CA LEU A 5 -4.16 -11.19 -14.67
C LEU A 5 -3.99 -12.00 -13.39
N THR A 6 -2.75 -12.21 -12.94
CA THR A 6 -2.48 -12.89 -11.67
C THR A 6 -2.92 -12.08 -10.44
N ALA A 7 -2.84 -10.75 -10.51
CA ALA A 7 -3.32 -9.90 -9.42
C ALA A 7 -4.85 -9.86 -9.36
N GLU A 8 -5.51 -9.77 -10.52
CA GLU A 8 -6.99 -9.80 -10.63
C GLU A 8 -7.57 -11.12 -10.11
N GLU A 9 -7.01 -12.26 -10.53
CA GLU A 9 -7.42 -13.58 -10.02
C GLU A 9 -7.22 -13.70 -8.50
N LEU A 10 -6.09 -13.19 -7.99
CA LEU A 10 -5.81 -13.21 -6.56
C LEU A 10 -6.81 -12.34 -5.77
N ILE A 11 -7.19 -11.19 -6.33
CA ILE A 11 -8.20 -10.29 -5.74
C ILE A 11 -9.57 -10.98 -5.69
N ASP A 12 -10.02 -11.58 -6.78
CA ASP A 12 -11.32 -12.24 -6.86
C ASP A 12 -11.41 -13.38 -5.83
N ARG A 13 -10.33 -14.16 -5.69
CA ARG A 13 -10.25 -15.24 -4.69
C ARG A 13 -10.23 -14.71 -3.26
N LEU A 14 -9.52 -13.62 -2.98
CA LEU A 14 -9.56 -12.97 -1.67
C LEU A 14 -10.96 -12.42 -1.32
N GLN A 15 -11.65 -11.81 -2.29
CA GLN A 15 -13.01 -11.28 -2.09
C GLN A 15 -14.05 -12.39 -1.91
N SER A 16 -13.89 -13.52 -2.60
CA SER A 16 -14.78 -14.69 -2.46
C SER A 16 -14.69 -15.36 -1.08
N GLY A 17 -13.61 -15.13 -0.33
CA GLY A 17 -13.33 -15.82 0.93
C GLY A 17 -12.80 -17.25 0.76
N GLU A 18 -12.61 -17.72 -0.47
CA GLU A 18 -12.04 -19.04 -0.78
C GLU A 18 -10.51 -19.04 -0.82
N ALA A 19 -9.89 -17.87 -0.64
CA ALA A 19 -8.45 -17.75 -0.55
C ALA A 19 -7.90 -18.50 0.66
N THR A 20 -6.97 -19.40 0.40
CA THR A 20 -6.22 -20.11 1.44
C THR A 20 -5.25 -19.18 2.16
N ALA A 21 -4.82 -19.55 3.36
CA ALA A 21 -3.81 -18.80 4.11
C ALA A 21 -2.50 -18.60 3.31
N ALA A 22 -2.14 -19.56 2.45
CA ALA A 22 -0.99 -19.46 1.58
C ALA A 22 -1.16 -18.36 0.52
N GLU A 23 -2.33 -18.26 -0.10
CA GLU A 23 -2.64 -17.24 -1.11
C GLU A 23 -2.72 -15.84 -0.51
N ILE A 24 -3.26 -15.70 0.70
CA ILE A 24 -3.23 -14.46 1.46
C ILE A 24 -1.77 -14.04 1.75
N GLY A 25 -0.91 -14.99 2.12
CA GLY A 25 0.52 -14.73 2.31
C GLY A 25 1.22 -14.24 1.04
N VAL A 26 0.90 -14.85 -0.10
CA VAL A 26 1.41 -14.42 -1.43
C VAL A 26 0.90 -13.02 -1.78
N ALA A 27 -0.37 -12.71 -1.51
CA ALA A 27 -0.93 -11.39 -1.74
C ALA A 27 -0.22 -10.31 -0.91
N VAL A 28 -0.05 -10.53 0.39
CA VAL A 28 0.68 -9.61 1.28
C VAL A 28 2.11 -9.39 0.78
N LYS A 29 2.79 -10.45 0.34
CA LYS A 29 4.14 -10.33 -0.22
C LYS A 29 4.14 -9.55 -1.53
N PHE A 30 3.18 -9.82 -2.43
CA PHE A 30 3.02 -9.09 -3.68
C PHE A 30 2.81 -7.58 -3.45
N LEU A 31 1.98 -7.21 -2.47
CA LEU A 31 1.76 -5.80 -2.10
C LEU A 31 3.08 -5.15 -1.63
N LYS A 32 3.82 -5.83 -0.75
CA LYS A 32 5.12 -5.36 -0.23
C LYS A 32 6.18 -5.22 -1.32
N ASP A 33 6.31 -6.24 -2.18
CA ASP A 33 7.29 -6.26 -3.28
C ASP A 33 7.00 -5.15 -4.31
N ASN A 34 5.74 -4.69 -4.41
CA ASN A 34 5.33 -3.55 -5.25
C ASN A 34 5.29 -2.21 -4.49
N GLY A 35 5.82 -2.15 -3.26
CA GLY A 35 5.92 -0.91 -2.47
C GLY A 35 4.60 -0.42 -1.85
N MET A 36 3.55 -1.23 -1.92
CA MET A 36 2.30 -1.01 -1.19
C MET A 36 2.41 -1.66 0.19
N ASP A 37 3.37 -1.21 0.99
CA ASP A 37 3.37 -1.53 2.41
C ASP A 37 2.31 -0.63 3.05
N VAL A 38 1.29 -1.26 3.64
CA VAL A 38 0.31 -0.54 4.44
C VAL A 38 1.04 -0.11 5.71
N SER A 39 1.78 1.00 5.62
CA SER A 39 2.19 1.69 6.83
C SER A 39 0.91 2.09 7.54
N ALA A 40 0.74 1.60 8.77
CA ALA A 40 -0.35 1.99 9.66
C ALA A 40 -0.41 3.51 9.93
N GLU A 41 0.56 4.28 9.41
CA GLU A 41 0.70 5.72 9.56
C GLU A 41 0.06 6.52 8.42
N ALA A 42 -0.50 5.87 7.40
CA ALA A 42 -0.89 6.53 6.16
C ALA A 42 -2.08 7.51 6.27
N GLU A 43 -2.82 7.53 7.38
CA GLU A 43 -3.98 8.42 7.59
C GLU A 43 -3.91 9.20 8.91
N THR A 44 -2.74 9.75 9.25
CA THR A 44 -2.63 10.59 10.46
C THR A 44 -2.86 12.08 10.13
N PRO A 45 -3.61 12.83 10.97
CA PRO A 45 -3.78 14.29 10.85
C PRO A 45 -2.48 15.09 10.77
N VAL A 46 -1.36 14.49 11.22
CA VAL A 46 -0.01 15.08 11.16
C VAL A 46 0.47 15.22 9.71
N ARG A 47 0.08 14.31 8.81
CA ARG A 47 0.41 14.41 7.38
C ARG A 47 -0.30 15.57 6.71
N ASP A 48 -1.60 15.73 7.00
CA ASP A 48 -2.39 16.84 6.47
C ASP A 48 -1.89 18.18 7.03
N LEU A 49 -1.49 18.19 8.30
CA LEU A 49 -0.82 19.34 8.90
C LEU A 49 0.49 19.66 8.16
N ALA A 50 1.34 18.67 7.89
CA ALA A 50 2.59 18.88 7.16
C ALA A 50 2.40 19.43 5.73
N ALA A 51 1.27 19.14 5.08
CA ALA A 51 0.93 19.69 3.77
C ALA A 51 0.43 21.16 3.82
N ILE A 52 -0.11 21.59 4.97
CA ILE A 52 -0.67 22.94 5.16
C ILE A 52 0.36 23.89 5.79
N VAL A 53 1.32 23.37 6.56
CA VAL A 53 2.38 24.21 7.11
C VAL A 53 3.37 24.56 6.01
N PRO A 54 3.59 25.85 5.71
CA PRO A 54 4.66 26.26 4.81
C PRO A 54 5.97 26.03 5.56
N PHE A 55 6.57 24.85 5.42
CA PHE A 55 7.96 24.67 5.77
C PHE A 55 8.77 25.54 4.80
N SER A 56 8.95 26.80 5.15
CA SER A 56 9.95 27.65 4.54
C SER A 56 11.27 26.93 4.72
N LYS A 57 11.74 26.29 3.65
CA LYS A 57 13.12 25.85 3.54
C LYS A 57 13.95 27.07 3.91
N ALA A 58 14.56 27.05 5.09
CA ALA A 58 15.53 28.07 5.46
C ALA A 58 16.60 28.00 4.37
N ALA A 59 16.56 28.98 3.48
CA ALA A 59 17.68 29.32 2.65
C ALA A 59 18.66 30.07 3.56
N GLY A 60 19.85 29.52 3.73
CA GLY A 60 20.95 30.05 4.54
C GLY A 60 21.53 28.93 5.40
N GLU A 61 22.78 28.51 5.27
CA GLU A 61 23.96 28.97 4.51
C GLU A 61 24.77 27.73 4.07
#